data_AF-W1VA31-F1
#
_entry.id   AF-W1VA31-F1
#
_cell.length_a   1.000
_cell.length_b   1.000
_cell.length_c   1.000
_cell.angle_alpha   90.00
_cell.angle_beta   90.00
_cell.angle_gamma   90.00
#
_symmetry.space_group_name_H-M   'P 1'
#
loop_
_entity.id
_entity.type
_entity.pdbx_description
1 polymer ?
#
loop_
_entity_poly.entity_id
_entity_poly.type
_entity_poly.pdbx_seq_one_letter_code
_entity_poly.pdbx_strand_id
1 'polypeptide(L)'
;MRAAREQIDLSDDVLADRLGYTTQYLQQVLDVDGSPLDVWRTRDLLAALAEHRGQTPPVFTVMTECMRPRAQQWFGRWDLPDIDDL
;
A
#
# COMPACT_ATOMS: atom_id res chain seq x y z
N MET A 1 6.04 -4.46 -4.94
CA MET A 1 4.89 -3.55 -5.09
C MET A 1 5.09 -2.45 -6.12
N ARG A 2 6.29 -2.26 -6.68
CA ARG A 2 6.60 -1.19 -7.64
C ARG A 2 5.64 -1.05 -8.83
N ALA A 3 5.31 -2.15 -9.51
CA ALA A 3 4.37 -2.10 -10.64
C ALA A 3 2.97 -1.58 -10.28
N ALA A 4 2.51 -1.82 -9.04
CA ALA A 4 1.25 -1.27 -8.54
C ALA A 4 1.37 0.24 -8.27
N ARG A 5 2.51 0.66 -7.72
CA ARG A 5 2.81 2.06 -7.44
C ARG A 5 2.90 2.91 -8.70
N GLU A 6 3.50 2.37 -9.78
CA GLU A 6 3.64 3.04 -11.07
C GLU A 6 2.31 3.34 -11.78
N GLN A 7 1.23 2.63 -11.42
CA GLN A 7 -0.11 2.87 -11.96
C GLN A 7 -0.79 4.07 -11.30
N ILE A 8 -0.34 4.49 -10.11
CA ILE A 8 -0.93 5.58 -9.36
C ILE A 8 -0.23 6.90 -9.72
N ASP A 9 -0.98 7.82 -10.32
CA ASP A 9 -0.51 9.18 -10.61
C ASP A 9 -0.51 10.04 -9.33
N LEU A 10 0.47 9.78 -8.46
CA LEU A 10 0.74 10.50 -7.22
C LEU A 10 2.25 10.53 -7.02
N SER A 11 2.80 11.54 -6.36
CA SER A 11 4.23 11.56 -6.01
C SER A 11 4.54 10.62 -4.84
N ASP A 12 5.76 10.09 -4.78
CA ASP A 12 6.21 9.27 -3.65
C ASP A 12 6.22 10.05 -2.33
N ASP A 13 6.50 11.35 -2.37
CA ASP A 13 6.53 12.18 -1.16
C ASP A 13 5.13 12.34 -0.54
N VAL A 14 4.10 12.60 -1.35
CA VAL A 14 2.71 12.66 -0.87
C VAL A 14 2.23 11.30 -0.34
N LEU A 15 2.60 10.21 -1.02
CA LEU A 15 2.26 8.87 -0.57
C LEU A 15 2.96 8.53 0.76
N ALA A 16 4.24 8.89 0.89
CA ALA A 16 5.01 8.68 2.10
C ALA A 16 4.43 9.50 3.26
N ASP A 17 4.13 10.77 3.05
CA ASP A 17 3.50 11.65 4.05
C ASP A 17 2.17 11.07 4.53
N ARG A 18 1.30 10.63 3.60
CA ARG A 18 0.00 10.02 3.94
C ARG A 18 0.16 8.76 4.79
N LEU A 19 1.18 7.96 4.52
CA LEU A 19 1.47 6.74 5.28
C LEU A 19 2.19 7.02 6.61
N GLY A 20 2.70 8.23 6.81
CA GLY A 20 3.54 8.60 7.95
C GLY A 20 4.97 8.05 7.82
N TYR A 21 5.44 7.85 6.60
CA TYR A 21 6.77 7.31 6.28
C TYR A 21 7.72 8.41 5.84
N THR A 22 9.01 8.14 5.93
CA THR A 22 9.98 8.86 5.09
C THR A 22 9.93 8.31 3.67
N THR A 23 10.26 9.14 2.66
CA THR A 23 10.34 8.67 1.27
C THR A 23 11.31 7.49 1.11
N GLN A 24 12.42 7.49 1.87
CA GLN A 24 13.36 6.36 1.91
C GLN A 24 12.70 5.07 2.44
N TYR A 25 11.93 5.16 3.53
CA TYR A 25 11.24 3.99 4.09
C TYR A 25 10.14 3.49 3.15
N LEU A 26 9.42 4.40 2.48
CA LEU A 26 8.47 4.03 1.44
C LEU A 26 9.14 3.19 0.34
N GLN A 27 10.34 3.55 -0.12
CA GLN A 27 11.05 2.75 -1.12
C GLN A 27 11.34 1.32 -0.62
N GLN A 28 11.78 1.17 0.63
CA GLN A 28 12.02 -0.15 1.23
C GLN A 28 10.72 -0.97 1.31
N VAL A 29 9.62 -0.33 1.68
CA VAL A 29 8.30 -0.97 1.74
C VAL A 29 7.85 -1.39 0.33
N LEU A 30 8.06 -0.56 -0.71
CA LEU A 30 7.73 -0.88 -2.10
C LEU A 30 8.52 -2.08 -2.66
N ASP A 31 9.75 -2.26 -2.16
CA ASP A 31 10.62 -3.41 -2.37
C ASP A 31 10.25 -4.64 -1.53
N VAL A 32 9.28 -4.51 -0.62
CA VAL A 32 8.83 -5.59 0.28
C VAL A 32 9.88 -5.96 1.35
N ASP A 33 10.79 -5.04 1.65
CA ASP A 33 11.85 -5.19 2.66
C ASP A 33 11.54 -4.44 3.99
N GLY A 34 10.38 -3.77 4.07
CA GLY A 34 9.90 -3.08 5.27
C GLY A 34 9.18 -4.00 6.27
N SER A 35 8.58 -3.40 7.30
CA SER A 35 7.72 -4.13 8.24
C SER A 35 6.56 -4.80 7.48
N PRO A 36 6.22 -6.08 7.76
CA PRO A 36 5.11 -6.76 7.11
C PRO A 36 3.78 -5.97 7.20
N LEU A 37 3.54 -5.30 8.33
CA LEU A 37 2.38 -4.43 8.51
C LEU A 37 2.37 -3.26 7.52
N ASP A 38 3.50 -2.58 7.37
CA ASP A 38 3.62 -1.41 6.50
C ASP A 38 3.55 -1.81 5.02
N VAL A 39 4.04 -2.99 4.66
CA VAL A 39 3.89 -3.57 3.32
C VAL A 39 2.40 -3.82 3.02
N TRP A 40 1.67 -4.45 3.94
CA TRP A 40 0.23 -4.68 3.77
C TRP A 40 -0.56 -3.37 3.74
N ARG A 41 -0.24 -2.43 4.62
CA ARG A 41 -0.86 -1.10 4.67
C ARG A 41 -0.65 -0.32 3.36
N THR A 42 0.58 -0.33 2.83
CA THR A 42 0.92 0.35 1.57
C THR A 42 0.22 -0.30 0.38
N ARG A 43 0.22 -1.63 0.30
CA ARG A 43 -0.50 -2.39 -0.72
C ARG A 43 -1.98 -2.00 -0.75
N ASP A 44 -2.61 -2.02 0.41
CA ASP A 44 -4.04 -1.77 0.54
C ASP A 44 -4.40 -0.31 0.26
N LEU A 45 -3.53 0.64 0.61
CA LEU A 45 -3.67 2.03 0.23
C LEU A 45 -3.59 2.22 -1.29
N LEU A 46 -2.64 1.57 -1.97
CA LEU A 46 -2.52 1.63 -3.43
C LEU A 46 -3.76 1.05 -4.13
N ALA A 47 -4.31 -0.04 -3.60
CA ALA A 47 -5.56 -0.61 -4.11
C ALA A 47 -6.73 0.37 -3.93
N ALA A 48 -6.88 0.94 -2.73
CA ALA A 48 -7.93 1.90 -2.43
C ALA A 48 -7.84 3.18 -3.27
N LEU A 49 -6.62 3.68 -3.52
CA LEU A 49 -6.39 4.84 -4.40
C LEU A 49 -6.76 4.54 -5.86
N ALA A 50 -6.44 3.36 -6.37
CA ALA A 50 -6.86 2.95 -7.70
C ALA A 50 -8.40 2.91 -7.80
N GLU A 51 -9.06 2.29 -6.82
CA GLU A 51 -10.53 2.20 -6.77
C GLU A 51 -11.18 3.59 -6.70
N HIS A 52 -10.70 4.46 -5.80
CA HIS A 52 -11.22 5.82 -5.61
C HIS A 52 -11.12 6.65 -6.90
N ARG A 53 -10.06 6.45 -7.68
CA ARG A 53 -9.83 7.16 -8.95
C ARG A 53 -10.49 6.48 -10.16
N GLY A 54 -11.30 5.44 -9.95
CA GLY A 54 -11.97 4.68 -11.01
C GLY A 54 -11.01 3.89 -11.90
N GLN A 55 -9.80 3.60 -11.41
CA GLN A 55 -8.79 2.80 -12.10
C GLN A 55 -8.92 1.33 -11.70
N THR A 56 -8.42 0.43 -12.55
CA THR A 56 -8.37 -0.99 -12.21
C THR A 56 -7.40 -1.21 -11.05
N PRO A 57 -7.81 -1.86 -9.95
CA PRO A 57 -6.91 -2.14 -8.83
C PRO A 57 -5.72 -2.99 -9.26
N PRO A 58 -4.51 -2.74 -8.73
CA PRO A 58 -3.34 -3.52 -9.06
C PRO A 58 -3.52 -4.99 -8.67
N VAL A 59 -3.13 -5.91 -9.55
CA VAL A 59 -3.13 -7.34 -9.23
C VAL A 59 -1.87 -7.68 -8.45
N PHE A 60 -2.04 -8.08 -7.20
CA PHE A 60 -0.95 -8.55 -6.35
C PHE A 60 -0.86 -10.08 -6.39
N THR A 61 0.23 -10.62 -6.94
CA THR A 61 0.40 -12.07 -7.13
C THR A 61 0.97 -12.80 -5.91
N VAL A 62 1.77 -12.11 -5.09
CA VAL A 62 2.36 -12.69 -3.87
C VAL A 62 1.49 -12.40 -2.66
N MET A 63 1.12 -11.14 -2.46
CA MET A 63 0.24 -10.70 -1.38
C MET A 63 -1.20 -10.63 -1.91
N THR A 64 -1.81 -11.79 -2.12
CA THR A 64 -3.20 -11.87 -2.62
C THR A 64 -4.20 -11.51 -1.51
N GLU A 65 -5.42 -11.12 -1.89
CA GLU A 65 -6.49 -10.87 -0.92
C GLU A 65 -6.76 -12.08 0.00
N CYS A 66 -6.62 -13.30 -0.52
CA CYS A 66 -6.77 -14.53 0.26
C CYS A 66 -5.76 -14.65 1.41
N MET A 67 -4.60 -13.99 1.32
CA MET A 67 -3.59 -13.99 2.38
C MET A 67 -3.84 -12.93 3.45
N ARG A 68 -4.68 -11.92 3.17
CA ARG A 68 -4.95 -10.79 4.08
C ARG A 68 -5.45 -11.27 5.46
N PRO A 69 -6.44 -12.18 5.58
CA PRO A 69 -6.90 -12.63 6.90
C PRO A 69 -5.81 -13.35 7.70
N ARG A 70 -4.94 -14.10 7.01
CA ARG A 70 -3.83 -14.82 7.65
C ARG A 70 -2.73 -13.86 8.11
N ALA A 71 -2.43 -12.84 7.31
CA ALA A 71 -1.52 -11.78 7.71
C ALA A 71 -2.03 -11.03 8.95
N GLN A 72 -3.33 -10.71 9.01
CA GLN A 72 -3.93 -10.05 10.17
C GLN A 72 -3.85 -10.90 11.46
N GLN A 73 -3.88 -12.24 11.34
CA GLN A 73 -3.70 -13.13 12.49
C GLN A 73 -2.27 -13.08 13.06
N TRP A 74 -1.27 -12.87 12.21
CA TRP A 74 0.14 -12.87 12.63
C TRP A 74 0.67 -11.50 13.01
N PHE A 75 0.29 -10.49 12.26
CA PHE A 75 0.86 -9.15 12.38
C PHE A 75 -0.11 -8.16 13.04
N GLY A 76 -1.38 -8.54 13.21
CA GLY A 76 -2.43 -7.64 13.69
C GLY A 76 -3.14 -6.92 12.54
N ARG A 77 -4.16 -6.14 12.90
CA ARG A 77 -4.88 -5.28 11.95
C ARG A 77 -4.08 -4.00 11.73
N TRP A 78 -4.20 -3.45 10.53
CA TRP A 78 -3.64 -2.14 10.17
C TRP A 78 -4.78 -1.24 9.72
N ASP A 79 -4.65 0.05 10.03
CA ASP A 79 -5.59 1.07 9.61
C ASP A 79 -5.09 1.76 8.34
N LEU A 80 -6.02 2.03 7.42
CA LEU A 80 -5.72 2.82 6.24
C LEU A 80 -5.94 4.29 6.55
N PRO A 81 -5.00 5.17 6.16
CA PRO A 81 -5.26 6.59 6.18
C PRO A 81 -6.41 6.92 5.22
N ASP A 82 -7.10 8.02 5.48
CA ASP A 82 -8.13 8.55 4.57
C ASP A 82 -7.51 8.82 3.19
N ILE A 83 -8.30 8.71 2.13
CA ILE A 83 -7.90 8.94 0.74
C ILE A 83 -8.77 9.96 0.03
N ASP A 84 -9.84 10.46 0.65
CA ASP A 84 -10.79 11.37 -0.01
C ASP A 84 -10.13 12.70 -0.43
N ASP A 85 -9.02 13.06 0.22
CA ASP A 85 -8.22 14.25 -0.08
C ASP A 85 -6.97 13.96 -0.96
N LEU A 86 -6.89 12.82 -1.67
CA LEU A 86 -5.72 12.40 -2.49
C LEU A 86 -5.98 12.18 -3.99
#